data_AF-A0A061N4D8-F1
#
_entry.id   AF-A0A061N4D8-F1
#
_cell.length_a   1.000
_cell.length_b   1.000
_cell.length_c   1.000
_cell.angle_alpha   90.00
_cell.angle_beta   90.00
_cell.angle_gamma   90.00
#
_symmetry.space_group_name_H-M   'P 1'
#
loop_
_entity.id
_entity.type
_entity.pdbx_description
1 polymer ?
#
loop_
_entity_poly.entity_id
_entity_poly.type
_entity_poly.pdbx_seq_one_letter_code
_entity_poly.pdbx_strand_id
1 'polypeptide(L)'
;MQFFGAIWVMVCHSFEGKTMMERFVEGRLPKLHRPSVIESFKQWPSVAPSVYEVQEIKGDNVIVVDDIFTHERTHVLLNQENYEQGREPEKGELLLTVLLPAGEMKQVFAAPLQLLKDHAQDRKETILAQYNDSDYQDSRAYMNEEFLNVLLICLYGEKKLIRRQRCRTSCT
;
A
#
# COMPACT_ATOMS: atom_id res chain seq x y z
N MET A 1 -5.11 12.19 1.61
CA MET A 1 -5.68 11.32 2.67
C MET A 1 -7.04 10.73 2.28
N GLN A 2 -8.04 11.53 1.91
CA GLN A 2 -9.39 11.03 1.55
C GLN A 2 -9.39 9.99 0.42
N PHE A 3 -8.60 10.21 -0.64
CA PHE A 3 -8.47 9.28 -1.77
C PHE A 3 -7.99 7.87 -1.33
N PHE A 4 -6.86 7.80 -0.62
CA PHE A 4 -6.31 6.54 -0.11
C PHE A 4 -7.22 5.85 0.90
N GLY A 5 -7.88 6.64 1.77
CA GLY A 5 -8.89 6.12 2.69
C GLY A 5 -10.08 5.49 1.95
N ALA A 6 -10.55 6.11 0.86
CA ALA A 6 -11.63 5.55 0.04
C ALA A 6 -11.21 4.23 -0.63
N ILE A 7 -9.98 4.13 -1.12
CA ILE A 7 -9.45 2.87 -1.69
C ILE A 7 -9.48 1.76 -0.66
N TRP A 8 -8.95 2.00 0.54
CA TRP A 8 -9.00 1.05 1.64
C TRP A 8 -10.44 0.64 1.98
N VAL A 9 -11.36 1.60 2.15
CA VAL A 9 -12.78 1.28 2.40
C VAL A 9 -13.37 0.40 1.29
N MET A 10 -13.06 0.66 0.02
CA MET A 10 -13.61 -0.13 -1.09
C MET A 10 -13.17 -1.60 -1.08
N VAL A 11 -11.93 -1.88 -0.66
CA VAL A 11 -11.35 -3.24 -0.72
C VAL A 11 -11.43 -3.99 0.60
N CYS A 12 -11.49 -3.27 1.73
CA CYS A 12 -11.41 -3.85 3.07
C CYS A 12 -12.74 -3.79 3.83
N HIS A 13 -13.58 -2.77 3.61
CA HIS A 13 -14.80 -2.58 4.41
C HIS A 13 -16.01 -3.21 3.76
N SER A 14 -16.68 -4.07 4.52
CA SER A 14 -17.90 -4.73 4.12
C SER A 14 -19.13 -3.84 4.40
N PHE A 15 -19.95 -3.64 3.37
CA PHE A 15 -21.27 -3.02 3.47
C PHE A 15 -22.31 -4.09 3.16
N GLU A 16 -23.18 -4.39 4.13
CA GLU A 16 -24.22 -5.43 4.00
C GLU A 16 -23.63 -6.82 3.65
N GLY A 17 -22.46 -7.15 4.24
CA GLY A 17 -21.81 -8.43 4.05
C GLY A 17 -20.92 -8.55 2.80
N LYS A 18 -20.77 -7.48 1.99
CA LYS A 18 -19.82 -7.44 0.87
C LYS A 18 -19.06 -6.12 0.75
N THR A 19 -17.79 -6.19 0.39
CA THR A 19 -16.98 -5.03 -0.01
C THR A 19 -17.42 -4.47 -1.36
N MET A 20 -17.01 -3.24 -1.68
CA MET A 20 -17.28 -2.67 -3.00
C MET A 20 -16.55 -3.45 -4.10
N MET A 21 -15.35 -3.95 -3.82
CA MET A 21 -14.59 -4.80 -4.73
C MET A 21 -15.32 -6.11 -5.04
N GLU A 22 -15.89 -6.77 -4.03
CA GLU A 22 -16.71 -7.97 -4.21
C GLU A 22 -17.92 -7.70 -5.11
N ARG A 23 -18.68 -6.64 -4.82
CA ARG A 23 -19.83 -6.22 -5.63
C ARG A 23 -19.44 -5.93 -7.07
N PHE A 24 -18.31 -5.25 -7.28
CA PHE A 24 -17.78 -4.94 -8.61
C PHE A 24 -17.42 -6.22 -9.38
N VAL A 25 -16.70 -7.14 -8.74
CA VAL A 25 -16.30 -8.41 -9.35
C VAL A 25 -17.53 -9.23 -9.70
N GLU A 26 -18.51 -9.37 -8.80
CA GLU A 26 -19.75 -10.10 -9.08
C GLU A 26 -20.54 -9.53 -10.27
N GLY A 27 -20.62 -8.19 -10.37
CA GLY A 27 -21.31 -7.52 -11.49
C GLY A 27 -20.54 -7.59 -12.82
N ARG A 28 -19.22 -7.79 -12.78
CA ARG A 28 -18.35 -7.80 -13.96
C ARG A 28 -18.03 -9.20 -14.46
N LEU A 29 -17.84 -10.16 -13.57
CA LEU A 29 -17.37 -11.52 -13.87
C LEU A 29 -18.21 -12.24 -14.95
N PRO A 30 -19.56 -12.17 -14.95
CA PRO A 30 -20.38 -12.82 -15.99
C PRO A 30 -20.20 -12.23 -17.41
N LYS A 31 -19.59 -11.04 -17.53
CA LYS A 31 -19.36 -10.34 -18.79
C LYS A 31 -17.96 -10.59 -19.35
N LEU A 32 -17.13 -11.37 -18.66
CA LEU A 32 -15.77 -11.69 -19.05
C LEU A 32 -15.73 -13.04 -19.75
N HIS A 33 -14.95 -13.13 -20.83
CA HIS A 33 -14.82 -14.36 -21.63
C HIS A 33 -13.42 -14.98 -21.59
N ARG A 34 -12.38 -14.17 -21.32
CA ARG A 34 -10.99 -14.64 -21.35
C ARG A 34 -10.63 -15.33 -20.03
N PRO A 35 -10.21 -16.61 -20.02
CA PRO A 35 -9.94 -17.36 -18.78
C PRO A 35 -8.93 -16.69 -17.85
N SER A 36 -7.81 -16.20 -18.38
CA SER A 36 -6.79 -15.53 -17.56
C SER A 36 -7.29 -14.24 -16.88
N VAL A 37 -8.23 -13.54 -17.53
CA VAL A 37 -8.86 -12.32 -16.97
C VAL A 37 -9.87 -12.71 -15.90
N ILE A 38 -10.69 -13.73 -16.15
CA ILE A 38 -11.63 -14.29 -15.16
C ILE A 38 -10.88 -14.69 -13.89
N GLU A 39 -9.75 -15.39 -14.03
CA GLU A 39 -9.00 -15.88 -12.87
C GLU A 39 -8.31 -14.78 -12.08
N SER A 40 -7.87 -13.72 -12.76
CA SER A 40 -7.40 -12.50 -12.11
C SER A 40 -8.54 -11.85 -11.30
N PHE A 41 -9.71 -11.65 -11.91
CA PHE A 41 -10.87 -11.02 -11.27
C PHE A 41 -11.37 -11.79 -10.05
N LYS A 42 -11.34 -13.12 -10.06
CA LYS A 42 -11.73 -13.93 -8.88
C LYS A 42 -10.83 -13.70 -7.66
N GLN A 43 -9.59 -13.25 -7.85
CA GLN A 43 -8.66 -12.99 -6.77
C GLN A 43 -8.78 -11.56 -6.23
N TRP A 44 -9.33 -10.62 -6.99
CA TRP A 44 -9.46 -9.22 -6.58
C TRP A 44 -10.17 -9.01 -5.24
N PRO A 45 -11.20 -9.77 -4.84
CA PRO A 45 -11.80 -9.65 -3.51
C PRO A 45 -10.87 -9.93 -2.34
N SER A 46 -9.78 -10.68 -2.57
CA SER A 46 -8.84 -11.08 -1.52
C SER A 46 -7.64 -10.12 -1.36
N VAL A 47 -7.55 -9.09 -2.19
CA VAL A 47 -6.47 -8.11 -2.10
C VAL A 47 -6.71 -7.14 -0.94
N ALA A 48 -5.63 -6.55 -0.45
CA ALA A 48 -5.67 -5.49 0.55
C ALA A 48 -4.56 -4.48 0.25
N PRO A 49 -4.62 -3.26 0.83
CA PRO A 49 -3.51 -2.33 0.75
C PRO A 49 -2.30 -2.88 1.52
N SER A 50 -1.11 -2.64 0.99
CA SER A 50 0.14 -2.91 1.68
C SER A 50 1.19 -1.85 1.30
N VAL A 51 2.35 -1.94 1.93
CA VAL A 51 3.50 -1.10 1.66
C VAL A 51 4.56 -1.94 0.97
N TYR A 52 5.02 -1.46 -0.18
CA TYR A 52 5.95 -2.17 -1.03
C TYR A 52 7.21 -1.32 -1.23
N GLU A 53 8.38 -1.94 -1.16
CA GLU A 53 9.64 -1.29 -1.50
C GLU A 53 10.06 -1.64 -2.94
N VAL A 54 10.37 -0.63 -3.74
CA VAL A 54 10.87 -0.80 -5.11
C VAL A 54 12.29 -1.36 -5.09
N GLN A 55 12.48 -2.53 -5.66
CA GLN A 55 13.78 -3.22 -5.69
C GLN A 55 14.54 -2.97 -6.99
N GLU A 56 13.84 -2.98 -8.11
CA GLU A 56 14.41 -2.83 -9.45
C GLU A 56 13.34 -2.38 -10.45
N ILE A 57 13.80 -1.72 -11.51
CA ILE A 57 13.01 -1.40 -12.69
C ILE A 57 13.45 -2.39 -13.78
N LYS A 58 12.50 -3.14 -14.35
CA LYS A 58 12.72 -4.14 -15.39
C LYS A 58 12.10 -3.66 -16.70
N GLY A 59 12.92 -3.12 -17.59
CA GLY A 59 12.46 -2.56 -18.86
C GLY A 59 11.60 -1.31 -18.66
N ASP A 60 10.74 -1.03 -19.63
CA ASP A 60 10.06 0.28 -19.73
C ASP A 60 8.76 0.37 -18.89
N ASN A 61 8.20 -0.75 -18.45
CA ASN A 61 6.86 -0.75 -17.84
C ASN A 61 6.65 -1.78 -16.74
N VAL A 62 7.73 -2.35 -16.19
CA VAL A 62 7.64 -3.29 -15.07
C VAL A 62 8.58 -2.85 -13.97
N ILE A 63 8.08 -2.78 -12.75
CA ILE A 63 8.91 -2.71 -11.55
C ILE A 63 8.81 -4.01 -10.77
N VAL A 64 9.82 -4.27 -9.97
CA VAL A 64 9.78 -5.34 -8.98
C VAL A 64 9.78 -4.70 -7.62
N VAL A 65 8.83 -5.13 -6.82
CA VAL A 65 8.64 -4.63 -5.47
C VAL A 65 8.62 -5.79 -4.49
N ASP A 66 9.11 -5.55 -3.28
CA ASP A 66 8.99 -6.48 -2.18
C ASP A 66 7.97 -5.90 -1.18
N ASP A 67 7.01 -6.71 -0.75
CA ASP A 67 6.14 -6.34 0.38
C ASP A 67 7.02 -6.20 1.64
N ILE A 68 6.93 -5.08 2.35
CA ILE A 68 7.85 -4.82 3.46
C ILE A 68 7.65 -5.78 4.64
N PHE A 69 6.46 -6.36 4.79
CA PHE A 69 6.10 -7.25 5.89
C PHE A 69 6.41 -8.70 5.57
N THR A 70 6.04 -9.17 4.38
CA THR A 70 6.17 -10.59 4.00
C THR A 70 7.43 -10.90 3.21
N HIS A 71 8.11 -9.87 2.68
CA HIS A 71 9.20 -10.00 1.72
C HIS A 71 8.81 -10.75 0.43
N GLU A 72 7.51 -10.88 0.14
CA GLU A 72 7.04 -11.44 -1.13
C GLU A 72 7.43 -10.50 -2.27
N ARG A 73 8.25 -11.03 -3.18
CA ARG A 73 8.68 -10.33 -4.38
C ARG A 73 7.62 -10.41 -5.47
N THR A 74 7.19 -9.26 -5.97
CA THR A 74 6.11 -9.12 -6.96
C THR A 74 6.56 -8.30 -8.17
N HIS A 75 6.22 -8.76 -9.38
CA HIS A 75 6.34 -7.96 -10.61
C HIS A 75 5.06 -7.12 -10.82
N VAL A 76 5.22 -5.81 -10.97
CA VAL A 76 4.12 -4.84 -11.09
C VAL A 76 4.21 -4.11 -12.41
N LEU A 77 3.13 -4.15 -13.19
CA LEU A 77 2.96 -3.35 -14.39
C LEU A 77 2.80 -1.87 -14.01
N LEU A 78 3.67 -1.03 -14.57
CA LEU A 78 3.53 0.42 -14.54
C LEU A 78 2.50 0.83 -15.58
N ASN A 79 1.42 1.49 -15.15
CA ASN A 79 0.60 2.31 -16.02
C ASN A 79 1.00 3.77 -15.79
N GLN A 80 1.59 4.42 -16.78
CA GLN A 80 2.12 5.79 -16.67
C GLN A 80 1.05 6.81 -16.24
N GLU A 81 -0.22 6.56 -16.55
CA GLU A 81 -1.35 7.40 -16.11
C GLU A 81 -1.57 7.37 -14.59
N ASN A 82 -1.07 6.35 -13.89
CA ASN A 82 -1.27 6.16 -12.46
C ASN A 82 -0.18 6.82 -11.60
N TYR A 83 0.86 7.43 -12.18
CA TYR A 83 1.95 8.03 -11.41
C TYR A 83 1.94 9.55 -11.48
N GLU A 84 2.22 10.19 -10.34
CA GLU A 84 2.25 11.65 -10.24
C GLU A 84 3.28 12.25 -11.21
N GLN A 85 2.82 13.18 -12.05
CA GLN A 85 3.66 13.92 -13.00
C GLN A 85 4.46 13.04 -13.99
N GLY A 86 4.05 11.79 -14.20
CA GLY A 86 4.75 10.85 -15.08
C GLY A 86 6.10 10.39 -14.54
N ARG A 87 6.36 10.55 -13.23
CA ARG A 87 7.61 10.07 -12.63
C ARG A 87 7.50 8.60 -12.27
N GLU A 88 8.40 7.80 -12.81
CA GLU A 88 8.47 6.38 -12.48
C GLU A 88 9.04 6.16 -11.06
N PRO A 89 8.61 5.10 -10.36
CA PRO A 89 9.20 4.71 -9.08
C PRO A 89 10.67 4.31 -9.21
N GLU A 90 11.49 4.79 -8.28
CA GLU A 90 12.92 4.49 -8.23
C GLU A 90 13.23 3.45 -7.15
N LYS A 91 14.36 2.75 -7.31
CA LYS A 91 14.83 1.77 -6.32
C LYS A 91 15.02 2.41 -4.94
N GLY A 92 14.49 1.75 -3.92
CA GLY A 92 14.53 2.16 -2.52
C GLY A 92 13.39 3.09 -2.10
N GLU A 93 12.44 3.37 -3.00
CA GLU A 93 11.22 4.09 -2.67
C GLU A 93 10.14 3.16 -2.13
N LEU A 94 9.20 3.71 -1.35
CA LEU A 94 8.03 2.97 -0.90
C LEU A 94 6.79 3.35 -1.68
N LEU A 95 5.94 2.36 -1.92
CA LEU A 95 4.61 2.50 -2.50
C LEU A 95 3.58 1.98 -1.49
N LEU A 96 2.71 2.86 -0.99
CA LEU A 96 1.49 2.43 -0.30
C LEU A 96 0.37 2.32 -1.34
N THR A 97 -0.07 1.09 -1.62
CA THR A 97 -1.04 0.83 -2.69
C THR A 97 -1.73 -0.52 -2.53
N VAL A 98 -2.71 -0.78 -3.39
CA VAL A 98 -3.36 -2.09 -3.57
C VAL A 98 -2.89 -2.66 -4.90
N LEU A 99 -2.33 -3.86 -4.87
CA LEU A 99 -1.90 -4.58 -6.07
C LEU A 99 -2.97 -5.59 -6.49
N LEU A 100 -3.50 -5.43 -7.70
CA LEU A 100 -4.49 -6.32 -8.30
C LEU A 100 -3.80 -7.35 -9.21
N PRO A 101 -4.15 -8.64 -9.10
CA PRO A 101 -3.74 -9.65 -10.07
C PRO A 101 -4.12 -9.28 -11.51
N ALA A 102 -3.20 -9.50 -12.44
CA ALA A 102 -3.32 -9.22 -13.86
C ALA A 102 -2.53 -10.27 -14.68
N GLY A 103 -3.04 -11.51 -14.71
CA GLY A 103 -2.28 -12.66 -15.22
C GLY A 103 -1.13 -13.02 -14.29
N GLU A 104 0.07 -13.16 -14.84
CA GLU A 104 1.29 -13.50 -14.06
C GLU A 104 1.91 -12.31 -13.32
N MET A 105 1.38 -11.11 -13.53
CA MET A 105 1.86 -9.87 -12.91
C MET A 105 0.74 -9.27 -12.05
N LYS A 106 1.09 -8.26 -11.25
CA LYS A 106 0.11 -7.40 -10.58
C LYS A 106 0.11 -6.01 -11.22
N GLN A 107 -0.96 -5.25 -11.00
CA GLN A 107 -1.07 -3.85 -11.39
C GLN A 107 -1.57 -3.02 -10.21
N VAL A 108 -1.20 -1.75 -10.15
CA VAL A 108 -1.75 -0.85 -9.12
C VAL A 108 -3.25 -0.61 -9.39
N PHE A 109 -4.08 -0.76 -8.35
CA PHE A 109 -5.53 -0.51 -8.47
C PHE A 109 -5.83 0.95 -8.83
N ALA A 110 -5.06 1.85 -8.22
CA ALA A 110 -5.12 3.28 -8.43
C ALA A 110 -3.73 3.89 -8.17
N ALA A 111 -3.59 5.20 -8.37
CA ALA A 111 -2.34 5.90 -8.15
C ALA A 111 -1.76 5.59 -6.74
N PRO A 112 -0.52 5.06 -6.65
CA PRO A 112 0.08 4.73 -5.36
C PRO A 112 0.48 6.01 -4.62
N LEU A 113 0.48 5.96 -3.28
CA LEU A 113 1.22 6.97 -2.52
C LEU A 113 2.70 6.60 -2.58
N GLN A 114 3.48 7.40 -3.31
CA GLN A 114 4.91 7.18 -3.49
C GLN A 114 5.70 8.01 -2.47
N LEU A 115 6.52 7.33 -1.66
CA LEU A 115 7.43 7.97 -0.73
C LEU A 115 8.83 7.99 -1.34
N LEU A 116 9.34 9.19 -1.54
CA LEU A 116 10.67 9.42 -2.07
C LEU A 116 11.75 8.85 -1.13
N LYS A 117 12.87 8.48 -1.73
CA LYS A 117 13.99 7.80 -1.08
C LYS A 117 14.47 8.48 0.22
N ASP A 118 14.45 9.82 0.26
CA ASP A 118 14.89 10.62 1.41
C ASP A 118 14.07 10.37 2.69
N HIS A 119 12.86 9.84 2.55
CA HIS A 119 11.98 9.51 3.66
C HIS A 119 11.63 8.02 3.74
N ALA A 120 11.76 7.30 2.62
CA ALA A 120 11.37 5.89 2.50
C ALA A 120 11.92 5.01 3.63
N GLN A 121 13.22 5.09 3.92
CA GLN A 121 13.85 4.21 4.92
C GLN A 121 13.33 4.46 6.35
N ASP A 122 13.30 5.71 6.80
CA ASP A 122 12.79 6.10 8.13
C ASP A 122 11.32 5.69 8.31
N ARG A 123 10.53 5.85 7.25
CA ARG A 123 9.11 5.47 7.23
C ARG A 123 8.93 3.96 7.28
N LYS A 124 9.73 3.21 6.51
CA LYS A 124 9.75 1.74 6.54
C LYS A 124 10.05 1.22 7.93
N GLU A 125 11.11 1.73 8.56
CA GLU A 125 11.54 1.33 9.90
C GLU A 125 10.45 1.62 10.93
N THR A 126 9.82 2.80 10.87
CA THR A 126 8.69 3.15 11.75
C THR A 126 7.52 2.19 11.58
N ILE A 127 7.11 1.91 10.34
CA ILE A 127 5.96 1.03 10.04
C ILE A 127 6.24 -0.40 10.52
N LEU A 128 7.45 -0.91 10.28
CA LEU A 128 7.85 -2.24 10.72
C LEU A 128 7.98 -2.34 12.24
N ALA A 129 8.49 -1.31 12.91
CA ALA A 129 8.53 -1.27 14.37
C ALA A 129 7.10 -1.36 14.95
N GLN A 130 6.16 -0.57 14.44
CA GLN A 130 4.77 -0.63 14.88
C GLN A 130 4.09 -1.97 14.61
N TYR A 131 4.38 -2.59 13.46
CA TYR A 131 3.87 -3.93 13.17
C TYR A 131 4.45 -4.97 14.14
N ASN A 132 5.75 -4.95 14.39
CA ASN A 132 6.43 -5.90 15.28
C ASN A 132 6.04 -5.73 16.76
N ASP A 133 5.69 -4.51 17.18
CA ASP A 133 5.21 -4.21 18.53
C ASP A 133 3.70 -4.48 18.70
N SER A 134 3.00 -4.81 17.61
CA SER A 134 1.56 -5.12 17.63
C SER A 134 1.28 -6.59 17.95
N ASP A 135 0.04 -6.90 18.31
CA ASP A 135 -0.41 -8.28 18.55
C ASP A 135 -0.76 -9.03 17.24
N TYR A 136 -0.68 -8.38 16.08
CA TYR A 136 -1.03 -8.99 14.80
C TYR A 136 0.05 -9.98 14.34
N GLN A 137 -0.37 -11.20 14.03
CA GLN A 137 0.50 -12.24 13.44
C GLN A 137 0.45 -12.25 11.91
N ASP A 138 -0.53 -11.54 11.33
CA ASP A 138 -0.79 -11.47 9.91
C ASP A 138 -0.76 -10.01 9.45
N SER A 139 0.10 -9.71 8.49
CA SER A 139 0.30 -8.34 8.01
C SER A 139 -0.94 -7.79 7.31
N ARG A 140 -1.76 -8.66 6.71
CA ARG A 140 -3.02 -8.26 6.09
C ARG A 140 -4.03 -7.81 7.15
N ALA A 141 -4.18 -8.54 8.26
CA ALA A 141 -5.01 -8.12 9.39
C ALA A 141 -4.51 -6.79 9.98
N TYR A 142 -3.20 -6.63 10.17
CA TYR A 142 -2.61 -5.37 10.61
C TYR A 142 -2.95 -4.22 9.64
N MET A 143 -2.67 -4.38 8.35
CA MET A 143 -2.97 -3.35 7.35
C MET A 143 -4.47 -3.07 7.22
N ASN A 144 -5.33 -4.03 7.51
CA ASN A 144 -6.78 -3.82 7.49
C ASN A 144 -7.23 -2.85 8.58
N GLU A 145 -6.71 -3.01 9.80
CA GLU A 145 -7.12 -2.23 10.97
C GLU A 145 -6.31 -0.92 11.11
N GLU A 146 -5.01 -0.97 10.84
CA GLU A 146 -4.05 0.12 11.05
C GLU A 146 -3.76 0.94 9.78
N PHE A 147 -4.49 0.71 8.68
CA PHE A 147 -4.26 1.39 7.39
C PHE A 147 -4.11 2.91 7.54
N LEU A 148 -5.04 3.55 8.28
CA LEU A 148 -5.04 5.01 8.42
C LEU A 148 -3.82 5.50 9.21
N ASN A 149 -3.36 4.73 10.20
CA ASN A 149 -2.15 5.05 10.95
C ASN A 149 -0.91 4.89 10.06
N VAL A 150 -0.80 3.80 9.30
CA VAL A 150 0.28 3.61 8.31
C VAL A 150 0.27 4.74 7.26
N LEU A 151 -0.90 5.13 6.76
CA LEU A 151 -1.06 6.27 5.86
C LEU A 151 -0.57 7.58 6.48
N LEU A 152 -0.87 7.82 7.77
CA LEU A 152 -0.38 9.01 8.48
C LEU A 152 1.14 8.98 8.64
N ILE A 153 1.74 7.83 8.92
CA ILE A 153 3.20 7.67 8.97
C ILE A 153 3.78 7.99 7.60
N CYS A 154 3.23 7.42 6.52
CA CYS A 154 3.68 7.70 5.17
C CYS A 154 3.66 9.22 4.85
N LEU A 155 2.60 9.92 5.22
CA LEU A 155 2.41 11.35 4.90
C LEU A 155 3.23 12.29 5.80
N TYR A 156 3.37 11.97 7.08
CA TYR A 156 3.87 12.92 8.08
C TYR A 156 5.06 12.42 8.90
N GLY A 157 5.34 11.12 8.86
CA GLY A 157 6.32 10.45 9.72
C GLY A 157 5.86 10.27 11.15
N GLU A 158 6.78 9.83 12.01
CA GLU A 158 6.54 9.90 13.44
C GLU A 158 6.34 11.37 13.86
N LYS A 159 5.33 11.60 14.70
CA LYS A 159 5.32 12.82 15.52
C LYS A 159 6.55 12.77 16.43
N LYS A 160 7.62 13.47 16.06
CA LYS A 160 8.63 13.88 17.04
C LYS A 160 7.90 14.70 18.09
N LEU A 161 7.53 14.07 19.20
CA LEU A 161 7.16 14.77 20.42
C LEU A 161 8.35 15.66 20.75
N ILE A 162 8.25 16.95 20.46
CA ILE A 162 9.18 17.95 20.95
C ILE A 162 9.10 17.84 22.47
N ARG A 163 10.03 17.07 23.08
CA ARG A 163 10.28 17.11 24.50
C ARG A 163 10.67 18.55 24.78
N ARG A 164 9.71 19.37 25.20
CA ARG A 164 9.98 20.70 25.74
C ARG A 164 10.99 20.48 26.86
N GLN A 165 12.25 20.83 26.59
CA GLN A 165 13.27 20.92 27.62
C GLN A 165 12.66 21.82 28.70
N ARG A 166 12.45 21.25 29.90
CA ARG A 166 12.17 22.09 31.07
C ARG A 166 13.42 22.93 31.25
N CYS A 167 13.37 24.18 30.80
CA CYS A 167 14.17 25.23 31.40
C CYS A 167 13.80 25.26 32.88
N ARG A 168 14.57 24.54 33.71
CA ARG A 168 14.68 24.88 35.12
C ARG A 168 15.57 26.12 35.16
N THR A 169 14.92 27.27 35.15
CA THR A 169 15.51 28.50 35.67
C THR A 169 15.99 28.21 37.08
N SER A 170 17.31 28.16 37.25
CA SER A 170 17.95 28.31 38.54
C SER A 170 17.69 29.75 39.01
N CYS A 171 16.79 29.92 39.95
CA CYS A 171 16.74 31.12 40.77
C CYS A 171 17.62 30.88 41.99
N THR A 172 18.71 31.64 42.03
CA THR A 172 19.54 32.00 43.18
C THR A 172 18.75 32.53 44.36
#